data_AF-A0A7J3KI45-F1
#
_entry.id   AF-A0A7J3KI45-F1
#
_cell.length_a   1.000
_cell.length_b   1.000
_cell.length_c   1.000
_cell.angle_alpha   90.00
_cell.angle_beta   90.00
_cell.angle_gamma   90.00
#
_symmetry.space_group_name_H-M   'P 1'
#
loop_
_entity.id
_entity.type
_entity.pdbx_description
1 polymer ?
#
loop_
_entity_poly.entity_id
_entity_poly.type
_entity_poly.pdbx_seq_one_letter_code
_entity_poly.pdbx_strand_id
1 'polypeptide(L)'
;GLYRGIYLSRNVKLRLIEIRGYEPVILVREGDFVTKNSSIAYIVTKKREVRNIKSSIDGYVVLIVEIFWEKPERYVLAVVDKNEFRQIAVREG
;
A
#
# COMPACT_ATOMS: atom_id res chain seq x y z
N GLY A 1 -10.33 20.75 -13.52
CA GLY A 1 -8.86 20.92 -13.60
C GLY A 1 -8.18 19.82 -14.42
N LEU A 2 -6.87 19.93 -14.68
CA LEU A 2 -6.05 18.86 -15.27
C LEU A 2 -5.31 18.11 -14.16
N TYR A 3 -5.66 16.84 -13.94
CA TYR A 3 -5.09 15.99 -12.92
C TYR A 3 -4.19 14.92 -13.53
N ARG A 4 -3.19 14.46 -12.77
CA ARG A 4 -2.45 13.23 -13.10
C ARG A 4 -3.18 12.06 -12.46
N GLY A 5 -3.50 11.05 -13.27
CA GLY A 5 -4.12 9.81 -12.83
C GLY A 5 -3.25 8.61 -13.17
N ILE A 6 -3.57 7.48 -12.52
CA ILE A 6 -3.00 6.17 -12.83
C ILE A 6 -4.10 5.33 -13.45
N TYR A 7 -3.88 4.87 -14.67
CA TYR A 7 -4.76 3.91 -15.34
C TYR A 7 -4.31 2.49 -15.04
N LEU A 8 -5.24 1.70 -14.49
CA LEU A 8 -5.08 0.28 -14.21
C LEU A 8 -6.01 -0.53 -15.12
N SER A 9 -5.47 -1.51 -15.82
CA SER A 9 -6.29 -2.43 -16.61
C SER A 9 -7.08 -3.37 -15.68
N ARG A 10 -8.24 -3.86 -16.14
CA ARG A 10 -9.11 -4.74 -15.35
C ARG A 10 -8.39 -5.99 -14.81
N ASN A 11 -7.37 -6.48 -15.52
CA ASN A 11 -6.67 -7.73 -15.19
C ASN A 11 -5.27 -7.48 -14.62
N VAL A 12 -5.00 -6.28 -14.11
CA VAL A 12 -3.72 -5.94 -13.49
C VAL A 12 -3.45 -6.83 -12.28
N LYS A 13 -2.21 -7.29 -12.08
CA LYS A 13 -1.88 -8.17 -10.97
C LYS A 13 -1.54 -7.33 -9.74
N LEU A 14 -2.38 -7.40 -8.73
CA LEU A 14 -2.10 -6.78 -7.44
C LEU A 14 -1.15 -7.66 -6.62
N ARG A 15 -0.16 -7.02 -5.98
CA ARG A 15 0.57 -7.60 -4.87
C ARG A 15 -0.10 -7.16 -3.58
N LEU A 16 -0.60 -8.13 -2.83
CA LEU A 16 -1.18 -7.88 -1.52
C LEU A 16 -0.08 -8.02 -0.47
N ILE A 17 0.15 -6.96 0.29
CA ILE A 17 1.07 -6.97 1.42
C ILE A 17 0.22 -6.91 2.68
N GLU A 18 0.20 -8.02 3.42
CA GLU A 18 -0.49 -8.13 4.68
C GLU A 18 0.38 -7.61 5.82
N ILE A 19 -0.19 -6.73 6.63
CA ILE A 19 0.43 -6.17 7.83
C ILE A 19 -0.45 -6.55 9.00
N ARG A 20 0.04 -7.42 9.86
CA ARG A 20 -0.72 -7.93 11.00
C ARG A 20 0.08 -7.81 12.28
N GLY A 21 -0.46 -7.13 13.29
CA GLY A 21 0.32 -6.74 14.45
C GLY A 21 -0.50 -6.23 15.63
N TYR A 22 0.15 -6.07 16.78
CA TYR A 22 -0.52 -5.56 17.98
C TYR A 22 -0.96 -4.10 17.80
N GLU A 23 -0.07 -3.25 17.30
CA GLU A 23 -0.35 -1.86 16.93
C GLU A 23 0.43 -1.54 15.63
N PRO A 24 -0.14 -1.89 14.46
CA PRO A 24 0.40 -1.53 13.16
C PRO A 24 0.17 -0.05 12.86
N VAL A 25 1.18 0.61 12.30
CA VAL A 25 1.09 1.99 11.82
C VAL A 25 1.52 2.04 10.36
N ILE A 26 0.61 2.48 9.51
CA ILE A 26 0.82 2.59 8.06
C ILE A 26 1.53 3.91 7.74
N LEU A 27 2.62 3.84 6.96
CA LEU A 27 3.48 4.99 6.63
C LEU A 27 3.22 5.56 5.22
N VAL A 28 2.35 4.90 4.46
CA VAL A 28 2.06 5.21 3.06
C VAL A 28 0.57 5.51 2.87
N ARG A 29 0.24 6.19 1.78
CA ARG A 29 -1.12 6.50 1.36
C ARG A 29 -1.41 5.90 0.00
N GLU A 30 -2.70 5.80 -0.32
CA GLU A 30 -3.13 5.49 -1.68
C GLU A 30 -2.60 6.56 -2.66
N GLY A 31 -2.04 6.11 -3.77
CA GLY A 31 -1.35 6.95 -4.75
C GLY A 31 0.15 7.11 -4.51
N ASP A 32 0.69 6.70 -3.36
CA ASP A 32 2.14 6.75 -3.13
C ASP A 32 2.88 5.69 -3.95
N PHE A 33 4.07 6.05 -4.44
CA PHE A 33 5.02 5.11 -5.01
C PHE A 33 5.95 4.58 -3.92
N VAL A 34 6.03 3.26 -3.79
CA VAL A 34 6.93 2.56 -2.88
C VAL A 34 8.05 1.88 -3.65
N THR A 35 9.24 1.84 -3.06
CA THR A 35 10.37 1.08 -3.61
C THR A 35 10.55 -0.20 -2.82
N LYS A 36 11.07 -1.24 -3.47
CA LYS A 36 11.40 -2.50 -2.82
C LYS A 36 12.35 -2.21 -1.65
N ASN A 37 12.05 -2.81 -0.51
CA ASN A 37 12.72 -2.63 0.78
C ASN A 37 12.50 -1.27 1.48
N SER A 38 11.73 -0.33 0.91
CA SER A 38 11.31 0.86 1.66
C SER A 38 10.34 0.47 2.77
N SER A 39 10.41 1.17 3.91
CA SER A 39 9.44 0.97 4.99
C SER A 39 8.06 1.43 4.54
N ILE A 40 7.05 0.59 4.74
CA ILE A 40 5.64 0.89 4.42
C ILE A 40 4.76 0.90 5.66
N ALA A 41 5.22 0.28 6.74
CA ALA A 41 4.59 0.29 8.05
C ALA A 41 5.61 -0.08 9.13
N TYR A 42 5.25 0.17 10.38
CA TYR A 42 5.88 -0.48 11.51
C TYR A 42 4.83 -1.14 12.40
N ILE A 43 5.23 -2.12 13.19
CA ILE A 43 4.40 -2.76 14.20
C ILE A 43 5.06 -2.53 15.55
N VAL A 44 4.34 -1.85 16.46
CA VAL A 44 4.70 -1.80 17.87
C VAL A 44 4.17 -3.07 18.54
N THR A 45 5.06 -3.87 19.10
CA THR A 45 4.67 -5.11 19.80
C THR A 45 4.18 -4.82 21.22
N LYS A 46 3.54 -5.80 21.87
CA LYS A 46 3.17 -5.72 23.29
C LYS A 46 4.35 -5.41 24.23
N LYS A 47 5.57 -5.79 23.85
CA LYS A 47 6.81 -5.55 24.61
C LYS A 47 7.52 -4.25 24.19
N ARG A 48 6.87 -3.40 23.38
CA ARG A 48 7.41 -2.14 22.84
C ARG A 48 8.61 -2.30 21.89
N GLU A 49 8.88 -3.49 21.39
CA GLU A 49 9.76 -3.66 20.23
C GLU A 49 9.07 -3.09 18.98
N VAL A 50 9.82 -2.39 18.13
CA VAL A 50 9.35 -1.88 16.84
C VAL A 50 9.86 -2.80 15.73
N ARG A 51 8.95 -3.31 14.89
CA ARG A 51 9.27 -4.13 13.72
C ARG A 51 8.89 -3.39 12.46
N ASN A 52 9.87 -3.13 11.59
CA ASN A 52 9.62 -2.50 10.30
C ASN A 52 9.08 -3.51 9.30
N ILE A 53 8.00 -3.13 8.61
CA ILE A 53 7.49 -3.84 7.45
C ILE A 53 7.93 -3.09 6.21
N LYS A 54 8.52 -3.83 5.27
CA LYS A 54 9.10 -3.29 4.05
C LYS A 54 8.29 -3.72 2.83
N SER A 55 8.24 -2.87 1.81
CA SER A 55 7.67 -3.25 0.53
C SER A 55 8.46 -4.40 -0.09
N SER A 56 7.75 -5.40 -0.60
CA SER A 56 8.35 -6.49 -1.38
C SER A 56 8.60 -6.12 -2.85
N ILE A 57 8.04 -5.00 -3.33
CA ILE A 57 8.07 -4.60 -4.74
C ILE A 57 8.25 -3.08 -4.94
N ASP A 58 8.66 -2.69 -6.15
CA ASP A 58 8.52 -1.31 -6.62
C ASP A 58 7.12 -1.14 -7.23
N GLY A 59 6.36 -0.14 -6.80
CA GLY A 59 4.99 0.00 -7.27
C GLY A 59 4.18 1.11 -6.63
N TYR A 60 2.94 1.26 -7.08
CA TYR A 60 1.99 2.21 -6.51
C TYR A 60 1.04 1.52 -5.54
N VAL A 61 0.81 2.13 -4.37
CA VAL A 61 -0.25 1.71 -3.46
C VAL A 61 -1.58 2.15 -4.04
N VAL A 62 -2.44 1.22 -4.39
CA VAL A 62 -3.73 1.50 -5.06
C VAL A 62 -4.92 1.42 -4.12
N LEU A 63 -4.78 0.69 -3.02
CA LEU A 63 -5.82 0.54 -2.00
C LEU A 63 -5.18 0.14 -0.68
N ILE A 64 -5.66 0.73 0.42
CA ILE A 64 -5.32 0.34 1.79
C ILE A 64 -6.62 -0.09 2.47
N VAL A 65 -6.69 -1.35 2.88
CA VAL A 65 -7.85 -1.89 3.59
C VAL A 65 -7.48 -2.18 5.03
N GLU A 66 -8.22 -1.58 5.96
CA GLU A 66 -8.20 -1.94 7.37
C GLU A 66 -9.28 -3.00 7.66
N ILE A 67 -8.89 -4.07 8.34
CA ILE A 67 -9.78 -5.18 8.71
C ILE A 67 -10.10 -5.07 10.21
N PHE A 68 -11.12 -4.26 10.51
CA PHE A 68 -11.47 -3.84 11.87
C PHE A 68 -11.97 -4.96 12.80
N TRP A 69 -12.40 -6.10 12.26
CA TRP A 69 -12.98 -7.21 13.04
C TRP A 69 -11.98 -8.31 13.43
N GLU A 70 -10.71 -8.19 13.06
CA GLU A 70 -9.67 -9.16 13.41
C GLU A 70 -8.75 -8.66 14.53
N LYS A 71 -8.34 -9.57 15.43
CA LYS A 71 -7.25 -9.34 16.38
C LYS A 71 -6.17 -10.43 16.22
N PRO A 72 -4.86 -10.10 16.25
CA PRO A 72 -4.28 -8.75 16.19
C PRO A 72 -4.71 -7.96 14.94
N GLU A 73 -4.66 -6.63 15.02
CA GLU A 73 -5.08 -5.72 13.94
C GLU A 73 -4.42 -6.07 12.61
N ARG A 74 -5.17 -5.91 11.52
CA ARG A 74 -4.74 -6.34 10.19
C ARG A 74 -5.07 -5.28 9.14
N TYR A 75 -4.07 -5.01 8.32
CA TYR A 75 -4.16 -4.16 7.14
C TYR A 75 -3.72 -4.96 5.91
N VAL A 76 -4.34 -4.67 4.77
CA VAL A 76 -3.92 -5.19 3.47
C VAL A 76 -3.64 -4.02 2.54
N LEU A 77 -2.39 -3.93 2.09
CA LEU A 77 -1.97 -2.97 1.07
C LEU A 77 -2.00 -3.65 -0.29
N ALA A 78 -2.81 -3.14 -1.21
CA ALA A 78 -2.75 -3.54 -2.60
C ALA A 78 -1.75 -2.64 -3.33
N VAL A 79 -0.73 -3.26 -3.94
CA VAL A 79 0.31 -2.56 -4.69
C VAL A 79 0.35 -3.08 -6.11
N VAL A 80 0.33 -2.17 -7.10
CA VAL A 80 0.55 -2.51 -8.51
C VAL A 80 2.02 -2.37 -8.85
N ASP A 81 2.58 -3.35 -9.57
CA ASP A 81 3.98 -3.29 -10.02
C ASP A 81 4.21 -2.05 -10.90
N LYS A 82 5.40 -1.45 -10.79
CA LYS A 82 5.74 -0.25 -11.56
C LYS A 82 5.64 -0.40 -13.08
N ASN A 83 5.66 -1.64 -13.60
CA ASN A 83 5.59 -1.92 -15.02
C ASN A 83 4.16 -2.23 -15.51
N GLU A 84 3.17 -2.26 -14.61
CA GLU A 84 1.80 -2.69 -14.90
C GLU A 84 0.76 -1.53 -14.90
N PHE A 85 1.20 -0.27 -14.92
CA PHE A 85 0.33 0.90 -14.93
C PHE A 85 0.69 1.89 -16.06
N ARG A 86 -0.24 2.80 -16.37
CA ARG A 86 0.01 3.95 -17.27
C ARG A 86 -0.36 5.26 -16.58
N GLN A 87 0.50 6.28 -16.68
CA GLN A 87 0.12 7.63 -16.27
C GLN A 87 -0.80 8.23 -17.32
N ILE A 88 -1.87 8.87 -16.86
CA ILE A 88 -2.84 9.55 -17.70
C ILE A 88 -3.08 10.97 -17.20
N ALA A 89 -3.51 11.85 -18.11
CA ALA A 89 -4.00 13.17 -17.75
C ALA A 89 -5.54 13.11 -17.73
N VAL A 90 -6.13 13.44 -16.59
CA VAL A 90 -7.59 13.45 -16.40
C VAL A 90 -8.07 14.89 -16.43
N ARG A 91 -8.97 15.20 -17.35
CA ARG A 91 -9.67 16.49 -17.38
C ARG A 91 -10.98 16.34 -16.64
N GLU A 92 -11.19 17.19 -15.65
CA GLU A 92 -12.49 17.39 -15.03
C GLU A 92 -13.40 18.07 -16.06
N GLY A 93 -14.58 17.48 -16.31
CA GLY A 93 -15.60 18.03 -17.18
C GLY A 93 -16.41 19.13 -16.53
#